data_AF-A0A315XPN1-F1
#
_entry.id   AF-A0A315XPN1-F1
#
_cell.length_a   1.000
_cell.length_b   1.000
_cell.length_c   1.000
_cell.angle_alpha   90.00
_cell.angle_beta   90.00
_cell.angle_gamma   90.00
#
_symmetry.space_group_name_H-M   'P 1'
#
loop_
_entity.id
_entity.type
_entity.pdbx_description
1 polymer ?
#
loop_
_entity_poly.entity_id
_entity_poly.type
_entity_poly.pdbx_seq_one_letter_code
_entity_poly.pdbx_strand_id
1 'polypeptide(L)'
;MKGCYCLVIYIKKKSEIGIGKKLGVLEFKKGIYVYVGSAMNSLEARLNRHLSDSKKLHWHVDYLLKEDNCKIIDIIYNIDKKVECDISQHLKTHAVGIKNFGCSDCNCESHLYFFKNRSEAIEHVKNAYDSIAIECNFLKI
;
A
#
# COMPACT_ATOMS: atom_id res chain seq x y z
N MET A 1 -17.33 8.19 2.47
CA MET A 1 -16.18 8.99 1.98
C MET A 1 -15.48 8.24 0.86
N LYS A 2 -14.78 8.95 -0.04
CA LYS A 2 -13.93 8.37 -1.09
C LYS A 2 -12.53 8.99 -1.02
N GLY A 3 -11.50 8.33 -1.56
CA GLY A 3 -10.14 8.87 -1.54
C GLY A 3 -9.06 7.85 -1.85
N CYS A 4 -7.80 8.25 -1.70
CA CYS A 4 -6.63 7.37 -1.77
C CYS A 4 -6.08 7.09 -0.37
N TYR A 5 -5.43 5.95 -0.23
CA TYR A 5 -4.83 5.49 1.01
C TYR A 5 -3.48 4.83 0.75
N CYS A 6 -2.63 4.91 1.75
CA CYS A 6 -1.37 4.22 1.87
C CYS A 6 -1.44 3.31 3.09
N LEU A 7 -1.32 1.99 2.88
CA LEU A 7 -1.17 1.02 3.97
C LEU A 7 0.31 0.87 4.27
N VAL A 8 0.73 1.17 5.51
CA VAL A 8 2.07 0.88 5.99
C VAL A 8 2.05 -0.52 6.60
N ILE A 9 2.73 -1.45 5.95
CA ILE A 9 2.71 -2.88 6.24
C ILE A 9 4.08 -3.29 6.77
N TYR A 10 4.11 -3.86 7.97
CA TYR A 10 5.31 -4.47 8.52
C TYR A 10 5.35 -5.96 8.19
N ILE A 11 6.47 -6.41 7.64
CA ILE A 11 6.77 -7.83 7.41
C ILE A 11 7.86 -8.26 8.40
N LYS A 12 7.51 -9.17 9.32
CA LYS A 12 8.35 -9.55 10.47
C LYS A 12 9.60 -10.36 10.09
N LYS A 13 9.52 -11.15 9.02
CA LYS A 13 10.59 -12.05 8.56
C LYS A 13 10.54 -12.20 7.04
N LYS A 14 11.66 -12.53 6.41
CA LYS A 14 11.72 -12.87 4.98
C LYS A 14 10.69 -13.96 4.67
N SER A 15 9.96 -13.83 3.57
CA SER A 15 8.91 -14.78 3.19
C SER A 15 8.69 -14.83 1.67
N GLU A 16 8.33 -16.01 1.18
CA GLU A 16 7.87 -16.22 -0.18
C GLU A 16 6.35 -16.31 -0.15
N ILE A 17 5.67 -15.43 -0.89
CA ILE A 17 4.22 -15.29 -0.81
C ILE A 17 3.65 -15.38 -2.23
N GLY A 18 2.62 -16.22 -2.40
CA GLY A 18 1.87 -16.33 -3.65
C GLY A 18 0.90 -15.17 -3.83
N ILE A 19 1.14 -14.30 -4.81
CA ILE A 19 0.33 -13.10 -5.07
C ILE A 19 -0.53 -13.31 -6.32
N GLY A 20 -1.67 -13.98 -6.14
CA GLY A 20 -2.57 -14.30 -7.24
C GLY A 20 -1.90 -15.08 -8.39
N LYS A 21 -2.64 -15.30 -9.49
CA LYS A 21 -2.12 -16.11 -10.62
C LYS A 21 -1.08 -15.38 -11.48
N LYS A 22 -1.22 -14.06 -11.65
CA LYS A 22 -0.41 -13.28 -12.61
C LYS A 22 0.99 -12.96 -12.10
N LEU A 23 1.14 -12.65 -10.81
CA LEU A 23 2.45 -12.36 -10.21
C LEU A 23 3.16 -13.62 -9.71
N GLY A 24 2.42 -14.68 -9.39
CA GLY A 24 3.01 -15.91 -8.88
C GLY A 24 3.62 -15.73 -7.50
N VAL A 25 4.71 -16.45 -7.22
CA VAL A 25 5.43 -16.38 -5.94
C VAL A 25 6.46 -15.27 -5.98
N LEU A 26 6.41 -14.37 -4.99
CA LEU A 26 7.35 -13.26 -4.84
C LEU A 26 8.08 -13.36 -3.50
N GLU A 27 9.35 -12.95 -3.49
CA GLU A 27 10.15 -12.85 -2.27
C GLU A 27 9.98 -11.48 -1.61
N PHE A 28 9.59 -11.49 -0.34
CA PHE A 28 9.48 -10.32 0.51
C PHE A 28 10.57 -10.35 1.59
N LYS A 29 11.31 -9.24 1.73
CA LYS A 29 12.30 -9.06 2.80
C LYS A 29 11.59 -8.64 4.08
N LYS A 30 12.24 -8.86 5.22
CA LYS A 30 11.83 -8.21 6.48
C LYS A 30 11.93 -6.69 6.31
N GLY A 31 10.91 -5.95 6.73
CA GLY A 31 10.93 -4.49 6.71
C GLY A 31 9.54 -3.88 6.57
N ILE A 32 9.48 -2.69 5.99
CA ILE A 32 8.25 -1.92 5.81
C ILE A 32 7.90 -1.87 4.34
N TYR A 33 6.62 -2.04 4.05
CA TYR A 33 6.07 -1.92 2.72
C TYR A 33 4.94 -0.90 2.73
N VAL A 34 4.94 0.01 1.75
CA VAL A 34 3.83 0.95 1.55
C VAL A 34 3.04 0.51 0.34
N TYR A 35 1.79 0.13 0.55
CA TYR A 35 0.84 -0.12 -0.52
C TYR A 35 -0.01 1.11 -0.78
N VAL A 36 -0.06 1.58 -2.03
CA VAL A 36 -0.87 2.72 -2.47
C VAL A 36 -2.13 2.22 -3.18
N GLY A 37 -3.30 2.70 -2.77
CA GLY A 37 -4.56 2.34 -3.41
C GLY A 37 -5.59 3.46 -3.38
N SER A 38 -6.65 3.29 -4.16
CA SER A 38 -7.82 4.17 -4.16
C SER A 38 -9.12 3.43 -3.85
N ALA A 39 -10.03 4.17 -3.23
CA ALA A 39 -11.36 3.72 -2.88
C ALA A 39 -12.36 4.81 -3.29
N MET A 40 -12.77 4.77 -4.56
CA MET A 40 -13.65 5.78 -5.15
C MET A 40 -15.14 5.59 -4.86
N ASN A 41 -15.53 4.41 -4.37
CA ASN A 41 -16.90 4.11 -3.95
C ASN A 41 -17.08 4.34 -2.44
N SER A 42 -16.26 3.68 -1.62
CA SER A 42 -16.24 3.86 -0.17
C SER A 42 -14.85 3.54 0.40
N LEU A 43 -14.19 4.57 0.92
CA LEU A 43 -12.90 4.47 1.59
C LEU A 43 -12.98 3.61 2.84
N GLU A 44 -13.96 3.87 3.69
CA GLU A 44 -14.19 3.11 4.91
C GLU A 44 -14.41 1.63 4.63
N ALA A 45 -15.29 1.28 3.68
CA ALA A 45 -15.54 -0.12 3.34
C ALA A 45 -14.28 -0.81 2.79
N ARG A 46 -13.45 -0.08 2.02
CA ARG A 46 -12.19 -0.62 1.49
C ARG A 46 -11.16 -0.84 2.60
N LEU A 47 -11.00 0.11 3.51
CA LEU A 47 -10.08 -0.02 4.64
C LEU A 47 -10.51 -1.14 5.59
N ASN A 48 -11.80 -1.19 5.96
CA ASN A 48 -12.35 -2.27 6.79
C ASN A 48 -12.14 -3.64 6.17
N ARG A 49 -12.27 -3.74 4.84
CA ARG A 49 -11.95 -4.98 4.15
C ARG A 49 -10.46 -5.34 4.29
N HIS A 50 -9.54 -4.40 4.08
CA HIS A 50 -8.11 -4.70 4.22
C HIS A 50 -7.74 -5.12 5.65
N LEU A 51 -8.44 -4.60 6.66
CA LEU A 51 -8.27 -4.97 8.07
C LEU A 51 -8.96 -6.29 8.46
N SER A 52 -9.95 -6.77 7.70
CA SER A 52 -10.70 -8.01 8.03
C SER A 52 -9.90 -9.27 7.73
N ASP A 53 -9.74 -10.20 8.67
CA ASP A 53 -9.06 -11.49 8.39
C ASP A 53 -9.88 -12.39 7.46
N SER A 54 -11.21 -12.28 7.50
CA SER A 54 -12.12 -13.08 6.67
C SER A 54 -12.55 -12.29 5.44
N LYS A 55 -11.94 -12.61 4.29
CA LYS A 55 -12.26 -12.02 2.98
C LYS A 55 -11.85 -12.94 1.84
N LYS A 56 -12.60 -12.89 0.73
CA LYS A 56 -12.15 -13.49 -0.54
C LYS A 56 -10.97 -12.67 -1.06
N LEU A 57 -9.85 -13.30 -1.42
CA LEU A 57 -8.69 -12.57 -1.94
C LEU A 57 -8.98 -12.05 -3.35
N HIS A 58 -8.85 -10.74 -3.55
CA HIS A 58 -9.13 -10.11 -4.85
C HIS A 58 -7.97 -9.21 -5.30
N TRP A 59 -7.54 -8.29 -4.44
CA TRP A 59 -6.41 -7.41 -4.73
C TRP A 59 -5.08 -8.08 -4.34
N HIS A 60 -3.99 -7.76 -5.02
CA HIS A 60 -2.66 -8.31 -4.68
C HIS A 60 -2.29 -8.09 -3.21
N VAL A 61 -2.63 -6.93 -2.64
CA VAL A 61 -2.39 -6.65 -1.22
C VAL A 61 -3.20 -7.55 -0.28
N ASP A 62 -4.36 -8.07 -0.71
CA ASP A 62 -5.14 -9.01 0.10
C ASP A 62 -4.35 -10.30 0.36
N TYR A 63 -3.57 -10.78 -0.62
CA TYR A 63 -2.72 -11.96 -0.46
C TYR A 63 -1.58 -11.69 0.53
N LEU A 64 -0.95 -10.53 0.42
CA LEU A 64 0.11 -10.10 1.34
C LEU A 64 -0.41 -10.01 2.78
N LEU A 65 -1.58 -9.40 2.98
CA LEU A 65 -2.19 -9.17 4.29
C LEU A 65 -2.82 -10.43 4.91
N LYS A 66 -2.92 -11.53 4.17
CA LYS A 66 -3.37 -12.81 4.71
C LYS A 66 -2.27 -13.53 5.49
N GLU A 67 -1.00 -13.20 5.24
CA GLU A 67 0.12 -13.87 5.88
C GLU A 67 0.31 -13.39 7.33
N ASP A 68 0.42 -14.31 8.29
CA ASP A 68 0.49 -14.02 9.73
C ASP A 68 1.69 -13.12 10.14
N ASN A 69 2.72 -13.09 9.30
CA ASN A 69 3.91 -12.27 9.51
C ASN A 69 3.80 -10.85 8.92
N CYS A 70 2.68 -10.53 8.27
CA CYS A 70 2.39 -9.23 7.68
C CYS A 70 1.32 -8.51 8.52
N LYS A 71 1.56 -7.25 8.89
CA LYS A 71 0.60 -6.45 9.65
C LYS A 71 0.53 -5.03 9.13
N ILE A 72 -0.69 -4.50 8.97
CA ILE A 72 -0.86 -3.05 8.83
C ILE A 72 -0.55 -2.43 10.18
N ILE A 73 0.35 -1.46 10.19
CA ILE A 73 0.74 -0.72 11.40
C ILE A 73 0.29 0.74 11.35
N ASP A 74 0.11 1.29 10.15
CA ASP A 74 -0.43 2.63 9.95
C ASP A 74 -1.20 2.72 8.65
N ILE A 75 -2.14 3.66 8.61
CA ILE A 75 -2.91 4.03 7.42
C ILE A 75 -2.82 5.55 7.26
N ILE A 76 -2.40 5.99 6.07
CA ILE A 76 -2.37 7.39 5.69
C ILE A 76 -3.35 7.56 4.54
N TYR A 77 -4.24 8.54 4.59
CA TYR A 77 -5.26 8.66 3.55
C TYR A 77 -5.71 10.10 3.34
N ASN A 78 -6.18 10.40 2.14
CA ASN A 78 -6.85 11.66 1.85
C ASN A 78 -8.33 11.40 1.53
N ILE A 79 -9.11 12.47 1.51
CA ILE A 79 -10.53 12.43 1.15
C ILE A 79 -10.72 13.19 -0.18
N ASP A 80 -11.68 12.73 -0.97
CA ASP A 80 -12.21 13.35 -2.21
C ASP A 80 -11.26 13.57 -3.38
N LYS A 81 -9.97 13.23 -3.26
CA LYS A 81 -9.01 13.27 -4.38
C LYS A 81 -8.54 11.87 -4.77
N LYS A 82 -8.50 11.60 -6.07
CA LYS A 82 -7.90 10.38 -6.64
C LYS A 82 -6.48 10.70 -7.10
N VAL A 83 -5.50 10.42 -6.24
CA VAL A 83 -4.08 10.77 -6.44
C VAL A 83 -3.14 9.58 -6.23
N GLU A 84 -3.66 8.34 -6.38
CA GLU A 84 -2.85 7.14 -6.15
C GLU A 84 -1.62 7.08 -7.08
N CYS A 85 -1.79 7.50 -8.34
CA CYS A 85 -0.71 7.49 -9.32
C CYS A 85 0.34 8.54 -8.96
N ASP A 86 -0.06 9.74 -8.54
CA ASP A 86 0.86 10.79 -8.14
C ASP A 86 1.71 10.37 -6.93
N ILE A 87 1.06 9.76 -5.93
CA ILE A 87 1.74 9.19 -4.76
C ILE A 87 2.70 8.08 -5.20
N SER A 88 2.25 7.15 -6.06
CA SER A 88 3.09 6.07 -6.59
C SER A 88 4.31 6.59 -7.35
N GLN A 89 4.16 7.62 -8.19
CA GLN A 89 5.29 8.23 -8.90
C GLN A 89 6.30 8.85 -7.95
N HIS A 90 5.85 9.52 -6.89
CA HIS A 90 6.75 10.05 -5.86
C HIS A 90 7.48 8.91 -5.13
N LEU A 91 6.79 7.88 -4.66
CA LEU A 91 7.45 6.79 -3.92
C LEU A 91 8.44 6.01 -4.79
N LYS A 92 8.18 5.91 -6.10
CA LYS A 92 9.10 5.26 -7.05
C LYS A 92 10.50 5.90 -7.07
N THR A 93 10.62 7.21 -6.85
CA THR A 93 11.93 7.89 -6.85
C THR A 93 12.73 7.66 -5.57
N HIS A 94 12.10 7.15 -4.52
CA HIS A 94 12.69 7.02 -3.18
C HIS A 94 12.77 5.59 -2.66
N ALA A 95 12.06 4.64 -3.28
CA ALA A 95 11.95 3.27 -2.79
C ALA A 95 11.92 2.22 -3.91
N VAL A 96 12.25 0.99 -3.54
CA VAL A 96 12.20 -0.14 -4.48
C VAL A 96 10.76 -0.65 -4.60
N GLY A 97 10.17 -0.47 -5.77
CA GLY A 97 8.83 -0.97 -6.09
C GLY A 97 8.83 -2.46 -6.44
N ILE A 98 7.79 -3.19 -6.02
CA ILE A 98 7.56 -4.57 -6.44
C ILE A 98 6.84 -4.55 -7.79
N LYS A 99 7.57 -4.86 -8.86
CA LYS A 99 7.09 -4.73 -10.25
C LYS A 99 5.71 -5.37 -10.47
N ASN A 100 4.85 -4.65 -11.18
CA ASN A 100 3.47 -5.01 -11.54
C ASN A 100 2.50 -5.19 -10.35
N PHE A 101 2.90 -4.84 -9.12
CA PHE A 101 2.07 -5.04 -7.94
C PHE A 101 0.99 -3.96 -7.82
N GLY A 102 -0.26 -4.32 -8.12
CA GLY A 102 -1.44 -3.52 -7.74
C GLY A 102 -1.71 -2.32 -8.66
N CYS A 103 -1.07 -2.31 -9.84
CA CYS A 103 -1.15 -1.27 -10.86
C CYS A 103 -1.72 -1.80 -12.19
N SER A 104 -2.68 -2.74 -12.15
CA SER A 104 -3.19 -3.39 -13.36
C SER A 104 -4.05 -2.48 -14.24
N ASP A 105 -4.58 -1.40 -13.69
CA ASP A 105 -5.48 -0.42 -14.29
C ASP A 105 -4.81 0.94 -14.54
N CYS A 106 -3.48 1.02 -14.38
CA CYS A 106 -2.70 2.23 -14.64
C CYS A 106 -1.32 1.89 -15.23
N ASN A 107 -0.55 2.93 -15.57
CA ASN A 107 0.79 2.78 -16.16
C ASN A 107 1.91 2.81 -15.10
N CYS A 108 1.57 2.77 -13.81
CA CYS A 108 2.56 2.73 -12.75
C CYS A 108 3.33 1.40 -12.78
N GLU A 109 4.62 1.45 -12.44
CA GLU A 109 5.43 0.23 -12.40
C GLU A 109 5.07 -0.69 -11.22
N SER A 110 4.62 -0.10 -10.12
CA SER A 110 4.23 -0.77 -8.89
C SER A 110 3.39 0.17 -8.05
N HIS A 111 2.52 -0.36 -7.20
CA HIS A 111 1.88 0.36 -6.09
C HIS A 111 2.34 -0.19 -4.73
N LEU A 112 3.40 -0.99 -4.67
CA LEU A 112 3.95 -1.54 -3.42
C LEU A 112 5.45 -1.27 -3.33
N TYR A 113 5.88 -0.53 -2.31
CA TYR A 113 7.24 -0.02 -2.18
C TYR A 113 7.90 -0.46 -0.88
N PHE A 114 9.15 -0.91 -0.96
CA PHE A 114 9.92 -1.35 0.21
C PHE A 114 10.75 -0.23 0.83
N PHE A 115 10.70 -0.16 2.16
CA PHE A 115 11.49 0.72 3.01
C PHE A 115 12.19 -0.06 4.12
N LYS A 116 13.35 0.43 4.56
CA LYS A 116 14.11 -0.22 5.65
C LYS A 116 13.45 0.00 7.00
N ASN A 117 12.86 1.17 7.22
CA ASN A 117 12.27 1.54 8.49
C ASN A 117 10.96 2.32 8.33
N ARG A 118 10.18 2.37 9.42
CA ARG A 118 8.82 2.93 9.42
C ARG A 118 8.82 4.45 9.28
N SER A 119 9.78 5.14 9.89
CA SER A 119 9.84 6.60 9.89
C SER A 119 10.09 7.13 8.49
N GLU A 120 11.06 6.55 7.78
CA GLU A 120 11.37 6.84 6.37
C GLU A 120 10.15 6.61 5.47
N ALA A 121 9.44 5.49 5.65
CA ALA A 121 8.23 5.19 4.88
C ALA A 121 7.13 6.26 5.07
N ILE A 122 6.87 6.65 6.33
CA ILE A 122 5.84 7.66 6.65
C ILE A 122 6.25 9.03 6.12
N GLU A 123 7.52 9.40 6.27
CA GLU A 123 8.06 10.67 5.77
C GLU A 123 7.88 10.79 4.25
N HIS A 124 8.25 9.76 3.49
CA HIS A 124 8.07 9.78 2.03
C HIS A 124 6.61 9.80 1.60
N VAL A 125 5.70 9.17 2.34
CA VAL A 125 4.26 9.27 2.04
C VAL A 125 3.74 10.69 2.31
N LYS A 126 4.15 11.32 3.42
CA LYS A 126 3.78 12.72 3.70
C LYS A 126 4.32 13.67 2.64
N ASN A 127 5.60 13.54 2.29
CA ASN A 127 6.23 14.33 1.25
C ASN A 127 5.53 14.15 -0.12
N ALA A 128 5.04 12.94 -0.42
CA ALA A 128 4.25 12.70 -1.63
C ALA A 128 2.96 13.52 -1.62
N TYR A 129 2.20 13.52 -0.52
CA TYR A 129 1.00 14.33 -0.35
C TYR A 129 1.28 15.84 -0.39
N ASP A 130 2.33 16.29 0.29
CA ASP A 130 2.75 17.69 0.31
C ASP A 130 3.15 18.19 -1.09
N SER A 131 3.85 17.35 -1.87
CA SER A 131 4.30 17.68 -3.22
C SER A 131 3.17 17.96 -4.22
N ILE A 132 1.96 17.48 -3.91
CA ILE A 132 0.74 17.70 -4.70
C ILE A 132 -0.29 18.57 -3.96
N ALA A 133 0.14 19.25 -2.88
CA ALA A 133 -0.68 20.15 -2.07
C ALA A 133 -1.99 19.53 -1.59
N ILE A 134 -1.94 18.26 -1.14
CA ILE A 134 -3.08 17.54 -0.59
C ILE A 134 -2.84 17.22 0.87
N GLU A 135 -3.79 17.60 1.72
CA GLU A 135 -3.79 17.20 3.13
C GLU A 135 -4.11 15.69 3.27
N CYS A 136 -3.39 15.03 4.18
CA CYS A 136 -3.62 13.64 4.51
C CYS A 136 -3.92 13.46 6.01
N ASN A 137 -4.74 12.46 6.30
CA ASN A 137 -5.08 12.01 7.63
C ASN A 137 -4.21 10.80 8.00
N PHE A 138 -3.97 10.62 9.28
CA PHE A 138 -3.14 9.56 9.81
C PHE A 138 -3.92 8.72 10.83
N LEU A 139 -3.87 7.40 10.68
CA LEU A 139 -4.45 6.43 11.61
C LEU A 139 -3.39 5.40 11.98
N LYS A 140 -3.03 5.34 13.27
CA LYS A 140 -2.16 4.30 13.83
C LYS A 140 -3.01 3.09 14.21
N ILE A 141 -2.57 1.89 13.85
CA ILE A 141 -3.25 0.61 14.15
C ILE A 141 -2.56 -0.10 15.33
#